data_AF-A0A2C5VM37-F1
#
_entry.id   AF-A0A2C5VM37-F1
#
_cell.length_a   1.000
_cell.length_b   1.000
_cell.length_c   1.000
_cell.angle_alpha   90.00
_cell.angle_beta   90.00
_cell.angle_gamma   90.00
#
_symmetry.space_group_name_H-M   'P 1'
#
loop_
_entity.id
_entity.type
_entity.pdbx_description
1 polymer ?
#
loop_
_entity_poly.entity_id
_entity_poly.type
_entity_poly.pdbx_seq_one_letter_code
_entity_poly.pdbx_strand_id
1 'polypeptide(L)'
;MSFSSSLRFIKHNIAVFLIVGGIFAGTAGAVGAWLWSEYRDLLQQKAQFEQRRFELAEVQHERERNLTEIMNKRELDLKNREYIAGQVESSYAERESVLKARELELQRTAQQLNQDQQALIAEHGEKAAEMKLQALMSEFSAMGVNLNVKPRCGKDQEKFYSAKSKYDEIYSWAEAHSLEKKYQNFLFHNQQSVITFGCVKNEAGASAP
;
A
#
# COMPACT_ATOMS: atom_id res chain seq x y z
N MET A 1 -111.04 -52.08 -12.32
CA MET A 1 -110.85 -53.40 -11.65
C MET A 1 -111.32 -53.28 -10.20
N SER A 2 -112.23 -54.16 -9.78
CA SER A 2 -112.99 -54.07 -8.53
C SER A 2 -112.16 -54.44 -7.30
N PHE A 3 -112.10 -53.53 -6.33
CA PHE A 3 -111.33 -53.63 -5.08
C PHE A 3 -111.72 -54.83 -4.19
N SER A 4 -112.91 -55.40 -4.39
CA SER A 4 -113.42 -56.51 -3.57
C SER A 4 -112.89 -57.89 -3.97
N SER A 5 -112.41 -58.07 -5.20
CA SER A 5 -111.79 -59.33 -5.64
C SER A 5 -110.31 -59.42 -5.26
N SER A 6 -109.59 -58.30 -5.28
CA SER A 6 -108.19 -58.22 -4.86
C SER A 6 -108.01 -58.48 -3.36
N LEU A 7 -108.91 -57.97 -2.51
CA LEU A 7 -108.86 -58.20 -1.06
C LEU A 7 -109.04 -59.67 -0.66
N ARG A 8 -109.87 -60.44 -1.40
CA ARG A 8 -110.10 -61.87 -1.13
C ARG A 8 -108.87 -62.72 -1.48
N PHE A 9 -108.15 -62.34 -2.54
CA PHE A 9 -106.92 -62.99 -2.99
C PHE A 9 -105.74 -62.77 -2.03
N ILE A 10 -105.63 -61.55 -1.48
CA ILE A 10 -104.61 -61.20 -0.46
C ILE A 10 -104.87 -61.97 0.84
N LYS A 11 -106.13 -62.08 1.26
CA LYS A 11 -106.49 -62.80 2.50
C LYS A 11 -106.20 -64.30 2.42
N HIS A 12 -106.30 -64.92 1.23
CA HIS A 12 -106.01 -66.34 1.02
C HIS A 12 -104.51 -66.64 0.90
N ASN A 13 -103.70 -65.68 0.43
CA ASN A 13 -102.25 -65.85 0.19
C ASN A 13 -101.37 -65.01 1.15
N ILE A 14 -101.90 -64.61 2.30
CA ILE A 14 -101.26 -63.65 3.20
C ILE A 14 -99.88 -64.13 3.70
N ALA A 15 -99.72 -65.43 3.92
CA ALA A 15 -98.44 -66.03 4.31
C ALA A 15 -97.35 -65.85 3.23
N VAL A 16 -97.71 -65.95 1.95
CA VAL A 16 -96.77 -65.76 0.83
C VAL A 16 -96.34 -64.30 0.73
N PHE A 17 -97.27 -63.35 0.90
CA PHE A 17 -96.93 -61.92 0.92
C PHE A 17 -96.03 -61.55 2.11
N LEU A 18 -96.22 -62.18 3.27
CA LEU A 18 -95.34 -61.97 4.43
C LEU A 18 -93.93 -62.53 4.21
N ILE A 19 -93.80 -63.70 3.58
CA ILE A 19 -92.49 -64.30 3.27
C ILE A 19 -91.75 -63.45 2.22
N VAL A 20 -92.42 -63.12 1.11
CA VAL A 20 -91.83 -62.31 0.03
C VAL A 20 -91.50 -60.91 0.54
N GLY A 21 -92.39 -60.30 1.33
CA GLY A 21 -92.15 -59.00 1.97
C GLY A 21 -91.01 -59.04 2.99
N GLY A 22 -90.90 -60.11 3.78
CA GLY A 22 -89.81 -60.33 4.74
C GLY A 22 -88.45 -60.50 4.06
N ILE A 23 -88.39 -61.24 2.94
CA ILE A 23 -87.16 -61.40 2.14
C ILE A 23 -86.77 -60.05 1.53
N PHE A 24 -87.71 -59.33 0.90
CA PHE A 24 -87.43 -58.02 0.30
C PHE A 24 -86.97 -56.99 1.33
N ALA A 25 -87.63 -56.93 2.49
CA ALA A 25 -87.26 -56.03 3.58
C ALA A 25 -85.89 -56.41 4.18
N GLY A 26 -85.61 -57.70 4.33
CA GLY A 26 -84.33 -58.21 4.80
C GLY A 26 -83.17 -57.87 3.85
N THR A 27 -83.35 -58.08 2.54
CA THR A 27 -82.33 -57.77 1.54
C THR A 27 -82.13 -56.26 1.36
N ALA A 28 -83.20 -55.48 1.35
CA ALA A 28 -83.12 -54.03 1.24
C ALA A 28 -82.47 -53.39 2.48
N GLY A 29 -82.77 -53.91 3.68
CA GLY A 29 -82.13 -53.49 4.93
C GLY A 29 -80.63 -53.79 4.96
N ALA A 30 -80.22 -54.97 4.49
CA ALA A 30 -78.80 -55.35 4.42
C ALA A 30 -78.01 -54.49 3.43
N VAL A 31 -78.57 -54.22 2.24
CA VAL A 31 -77.94 -53.34 1.24
C VAL A 31 -77.87 -51.89 1.75
N GLY A 32 -78.91 -51.40 2.43
CA GLY A 32 -78.92 -50.08 3.05
C GLY A 32 -77.88 -49.93 4.17
N ALA A 33 -77.73 -50.96 5.01
CA ALA A 33 -76.71 -50.99 6.05
C ALA A 33 -75.28 -51.02 5.47
N TRP A 34 -75.05 -51.79 4.41
CA TRP A 34 -73.75 -51.84 3.72
C TRP A 34 -73.41 -50.52 3.02
N LEU A 35 -74.38 -49.90 2.34
CA LEU A 35 -74.18 -48.57 1.74
C LEU A 35 -73.90 -47.50 2.79
N TRP A 36 -74.53 -47.58 3.95
CA TRP A 36 -74.29 -46.66 5.06
C TRP A 36 -72.90 -46.86 5.69
N SER A 37 -72.43 -48.10 5.84
CA SER A 37 -71.07 -48.37 6.30
C SER A 37 -70.04 -47.86 5.29
N GLU A 38 -70.24 -48.14 4.00
CA GLU A 38 -69.33 -47.69 2.94
C GLU A 38 -69.28 -46.16 2.86
N TYR A 39 -70.45 -45.50 2.97
CA TYR A 39 -70.52 -44.03 3.02
C TYR A 39 -69.77 -43.45 4.22
N ARG A 40 -69.88 -44.07 5.40
CA ARG A 40 -69.12 -43.65 6.59
C ARG A 40 -67.62 -43.85 6.41
N ASP A 41 -67.20 -44.96 5.81
CA ASP A 41 -65.80 -45.23 5.52
C ASP A 41 -65.22 -44.23 4.51
N LEU A 42 -65.96 -43.89 3.45
CA LEU A 42 -65.57 -42.83 2.52
C LEU A 42 -65.48 -41.46 3.21
N LEU A 43 -66.41 -41.14 4.12
CA LEU A 43 -66.39 -39.88 4.85
C LEU A 43 -65.16 -39.79 5.77
N GLN A 44 -64.80 -40.89 6.43
CA GLN A 44 -63.61 -40.98 7.27
C GLN A 44 -62.32 -40.88 6.44
N GLN A 45 -62.25 -41.58 5.30
CA GLN A 45 -61.11 -41.47 4.40
C GLN A 45 -60.94 -40.04 3.89
N LYS A 46 -62.04 -39.37 3.49
CA LYS A 46 -62.00 -37.98 3.06
C LYS A 46 -61.48 -37.04 4.15
N ALA A 47 -61.94 -37.22 5.40
CA ALA A 47 -61.45 -36.45 6.53
C ALA A 47 -59.94 -36.66 6.77
N GLN A 48 -59.47 -37.92 6.71
CA GLN A 48 -58.04 -38.23 6.82
C GLN A 48 -57.21 -37.64 5.69
N PHE A 49 -57.72 -37.65 4.45
CA PHE A 49 -57.04 -37.05 3.30
C PHE A 49 -56.93 -35.53 3.43
N GLU A 50 -58.01 -34.84 3.81
CA GLU A 50 -57.96 -33.40 4.06
C GLU A 50 -56.96 -33.06 5.17
N GLN A 51 -56.98 -33.81 6.27
CA GLN A 51 -56.04 -33.61 7.37
C GLN A 51 -54.58 -33.78 6.93
N ARG A 52 -54.26 -34.83 6.17
CA ARG A 52 -52.91 -35.02 5.61
C ARG A 52 -52.52 -33.90 4.64
N ARG A 53 -53.46 -33.38 3.84
CA ARG A 53 -53.19 -32.25 2.94
C ARG A 53 -52.84 -30.99 3.72
N PHE A 54 -53.54 -30.71 4.82
CA PHE A 54 -53.22 -29.58 5.70
C PHE A 54 -51.83 -29.74 6.33
N GLU A 55 -51.51 -30.90 6.89
CA GLU A 55 -50.19 -31.19 7.47
C GLU A 55 -49.06 -31.04 6.44
N LEU A 56 -49.26 -31.54 5.21
CA LEU A 56 -48.30 -31.36 4.11
C LEU A 56 -48.11 -29.90 3.72
N ALA A 57 -49.18 -29.11 3.66
CA ALA A 57 -49.12 -27.69 3.35
C ALA A 57 -48.41 -26.89 4.44
N GLU A 58 -48.64 -27.22 5.71
CA GLU A 58 -47.97 -26.59 6.85
C GLU A 58 -46.46 -26.86 6.84
N VAL A 59 -46.06 -28.12 6.64
CA VAL A 59 -44.64 -28.51 6.52
C VAL A 59 -43.96 -27.81 5.33
N GLN A 60 -44.64 -27.67 4.20
CA GLN A 60 -44.11 -26.94 3.05
C GLN A 60 -43.93 -25.45 3.36
N HIS A 61 -44.91 -24.81 4.00
CA HIS A 61 -44.81 -23.40 4.39
C HIS A 61 -43.71 -23.14 5.42
N GLU A 62 -43.53 -24.03 6.41
CA GLU A 62 -42.42 -23.92 7.36
C GLU A 62 -41.06 -24.05 6.66
N ARG A 63 -40.94 -24.98 5.70
CA ARG A 63 -39.73 -25.17 4.92
C ARG A 63 -39.38 -23.94 4.09
N GLU A 64 -40.38 -23.35 3.42
CA GLU A 64 -40.22 -22.13 2.62
C GLU A 64 -39.81 -20.93 3.49
N ARG A 65 -40.44 -20.77 4.67
CA ARG A 65 -40.07 -19.72 5.62
C ARG A 65 -38.62 -19.87 6.10
N ASN A 66 -38.23 -21.09 6.49
CA ASN A 66 -36.86 -21.37 6.93
C ASN A 66 -35.83 -21.11 5.82
N LEU A 67 -36.12 -21.52 4.58
CA LEU A 67 -35.25 -21.24 3.43
C LEU A 67 -35.12 -19.74 3.18
N THR A 68 -36.22 -18.99 3.24
CA THR A 68 -36.23 -17.54 3.04
C THR A 68 -35.43 -16.83 4.13
N GLU A 69 -35.58 -17.25 5.40
CA GLU A 69 -34.81 -16.69 6.51
C GLU A 69 -33.31 -16.97 6.36
N ILE A 70 -32.93 -18.18 5.95
CA ILE A 70 -31.53 -18.54 5.69
C ILE A 70 -30.96 -17.68 4.54
N MET A 71 -31.72 -17.50 3.46
CA MET A 71 -31.29 -16.68 2.32
C MET A 71 -31.10 -15.22 2.73
N ASN A 72 -32.07 -14.64 3.46
CA ASN A 72 -31.98 -13.26 3.95
C ASN A 72 -30.79 -13.06 4.89
N LYS A 73 -30.53 -14.02 5.78
CA LYS A 73 -29.35 -13.99 6.66
C LYS A 73 -28.04 -14.01 5.88
N ARG A 74 -27.96 -14.85 4.84
CA ARG A 74 -26.77 -14.89 3.96
C ARG A 74 -26.59 -13.60 3.17
N GLU A 75 -27.66 -13.03 2.64
CA GLU A 75 -27.59 -11.77 1.90
C GLU A 75 -27.13 -10.62 2.81
N LEU A 76 -27.63 -10.57 4.05
CA LEU A 76 -27.20 -9.58 5.04
C LEU A 76 -25.72 -9.74 5.39
N ASP A 77 -25.25 -10.98 5.60
CA ASP A 77 -23.84 -11.27 5.88
C ASP A 77 -22.94 -10.87 4.69
N LEU A 78 -23.36 -11.18 3.46
CA LEU A 78 -22.64 -10.78 2.25
C LEU A 78 -22.55 -9.26 2.12
N LYS A 79 -23.65 -8.53 2.27
CA LYS A 79 -23.66 -7.05 2.24
C LYS A 79 -22.76 -6.45 3.31
N ASN A 80 -22.74 -7.04 4.50
CA ASN A 80 -21.86 -6.56 5.57
C ASN A 80 -20.39 -6.80 5.24
N ARG A 81 -20.05 -7.97 4.69
CA ARG A 81 -18.68 -8.26 4.23
C ARG A 81 -18.24 -7.34 3.11
N GLU A 82 -19.10 -7.08 2.12
CA GLU A 82 -18.84 -6.14 1.03
C GLU A 82 -18.62 -4.71 1.55
N TYR A 83 -19.43 -4.28 2.51
CA TYR A 83 -19.26 -2.97 3.14
C TYR A 83 -17.92 -2.85 3.88
N ILE A 84 -17.55 -3.86 4.67
CA ILE A 84 -16.27 -3.90 5.38
C ILE A 84 -15.12 -3.94 4.39
N ALA A 85 -15.20 -4.77 3.34
CA ALA A 85 -14.18 -4.84 2.31
C ALA A 85 -13.99 -3.49 1.61
N GLY A 86 -15.09 -2.81 1.25
CA GLY A 86 -15.04 -1.47 0.66
C GLY A 86 -14.40 -0.42 1.56
N GLN A 87 -14.72 -0.41 2.87
CA GLN A 87 -14.05 0.48 3.82
C GLN A 87 -12.55 0.19 3.95
N VAL A 88 -12.18 -1.09 3.97
CA VAL A 88 -10.79 -1.50 4.08
C VAL A 88 -10.02 -1.09 2.83
N GLU A 89 -10.57 -1.33 1.64
CA GLU A 89 -10.01 -0.89 0.36
C GLU A 89 -9.83 0.63 0.30
N SER A 90 -10.83 1.41 0.71
CA SER A 90 -10.71 2.87 0.74
C SER A 90 -9.62 3.33 1.71
N SER A 91 -9.51 2.69 2.88
CA SER A 91 -8.47 3.02 3.86
C SER A 91 -7.07 2.68 3.35
N TYR A 92 -6.92 1.59 2.58
CA TYR A 92 -5.66 1.22 1.95
C TYR A 92 -5.28 2.20 0.84
N ALA A 93 -6.23 2.61 0.00
CA ALA A 93 -6.01 3.60 -1.04
C ALA A 93 -5.58 4.96 -0.46
N GLU A 94 -6.20 5.40 0.64
CA GLU A 94 -5.81 6.62 1.35
C GLU A 94 -4.38 6.50 1.90
N ARG A 95 -4.06 5.41 2.60
CA ARG A 95 -2.71 5.16 3.13
C ARG A 95 -1.66 5.12 2.04
N GLU A 96 -1.95 4.49 0.91
CA GLU A 96 -1.04 4.43 -0.23
C GLU A 96 -0.77 5.84 -0.80
N SER A 97 -1.82 6.68 -0.90
CA SER A 97 -1.67 8.06 -1.37
C SER A 97 -0.78 8.90 -0.43
N VAL A 98 -0.95 8.74 0.89
CA VAL A 98 -0.15 9.43 1.90
C VAL A 98 1.30 8.96 1.87
N LEU A 99 1.55 7.65 1.70
CA LEU A 99 2.89 7.10 1.59
C LEU A 99 3.61 7.61 0.34
N LYS A 100 2.94 7.62 -0.82
CA LYS A 100 3.50 8.18 -2.07
C LYS A 100 3.83 9.66 -1.93
N ALA A 101 2.95 10.44 -1.28
CA ALA A 101 3.21 11.85 -1.02
C ALA A 101 4.45 12.06 -0.13
N ARG A 102 4.56 11.27 0.95
CA ARG A 102 5.72 11.31 1.85
C ARG A 102 7.01 10.87 1.17
N GLU A 103 6.96 9.85 0.33
CA GLU A 103 8.13 9.38 -0.43
C GLU A 103 8.63 10.47 -1.39
N LEU A 104 7.72 11.15 -2.10
CA LEU A 104 8.06 12.26 -2.98
C LEU A 104 8.69 13.43 -2.21
N GLU A 105 8.16 13.76 -1.04
CA GLU A 105 8.70 14.79 -0.15
C GLU A 105 10.11 14.42 0.33
N LEU A 106 10.32 13.18 0.79
CA LEU A 106 11.63 12.69 1.21
C LEU A 106 12.64 12.70 0.07
N GLN A 107 12.25 12.30 -1.15
CA GLN A 107 13.13 12.37 -2.32
C GLN A 107 13.56 13.81 -2.63
N ARG A 108 12.63 14.78 -2.56
CA ARG A 108 12.95 16.19 -2.76
C ARG A 108 13.91 16.71 -1.70
N THR A 109 13.63 16.42 -0.42
CA THR A 109 14.49 16.83 0.70
C THR A 109 15.88 16.21 0.59
N ALA A 110 15.99 14.94 0.18
CA ALA A 110 17.27 14.27 -0.02
C ALA A 110 18.06 14.89 -1.19
N GLN A 111 17.39 15.25 -2.29
CA GLN A 111 18.04 15.95 -3.40
C GLN A 111 18.55 17.33 -2.97
N GLN A 112 17.75 18.09 -2.23
CA GLN A 112 18.15 19.40 -1.73
C GLN A 112 19.32 19.28 -0.75
N LEU A 113 19.28 18.32 0.17
CA LEU A 113 20.38 18.08 1.11
C LEU A 113 21.69 17.73 0.40
N ASN A 114 21.65 16.93 -0.67
CA ASN A 114 22.83 16.62 -1.47
C ASN A 114 23.39 17.86 -2.18
N GLN A 115 22.52 18.73 -2.70
CA GLN A 115 22.93 19.99 -3.33
C GLN A 115 23.57 20.93 -2.30
N ASP A 116 22.94 21.08 -1.14
CA ASP A 116 23.46 21.91 -0.04
C ASP A 116 24.80 21.37 0.46
N GLN A 117 24.95 20.05 0.58
CA GLN A 117 26.21 19.42 0.98
C GLN A 117 27.32 19.66 -0.06
N GLN A 118 27.01 19.55 -1.36
CA GLN A 118 27.99 19.85 -2.42
C GLN A 118 28.40 21.33 -2.40
N ALA A 119 27.44 22.25 -2.21
CA ALA A 119 27.72 23.67 -2.10
C ALA A 119 28.60 23.97 -0.87
N LEU A 120 28.30 23.38 0.28
CA LEU A 120 29.10 23.53 1.50
C LEU A 120 30.51 22.97 1.35
N ILE A 121 30.68 21.80 0.72
CA ILE A 121 32.01 21.23 0.45
C ILE A 121 32.82 22.14 -0.46
N ALA A 122 32.20 22.70 -1.50
CA ALA A 122 32.85 23.65 -2.39
C ALA A 122 33.27 24.93 -1.64
N GLU A 123 32.36 25.53 -0.87
CA GLU A 123 32.60 26.79 -0.14
C GLU A 123 33.65 26.61 0.97
N HIS A 124 33.54 25.55 1.79
CA HIS A 124 34.53 25.28 2.84
C HIS A 124 35.87 24.83 2.26
N GLY A 125 35.87 24.08 1.16
CA GLY A 125 37.09 23.67 0.45
C GLY A 125 37.87 24.86 -0.09
N GLU A 126 37.19 25.80 -0.75
CA GLU A 126 37.80 27.03 -1.27
C GLU A 126 38.36 27.88 -0.14
N LYS A 127 37.58 28.13 0.93
CA LYS A 127 38.04 28.92 2.07
C LYS A 127 39.22 28.30 2.80
N ALA A 128 39.24 26.98 2.97
CA ALA A 128 40.37 26.28 3.58
C ALA A 128 41.63 26.35 2.71
N ALA A 129 41.48 26.19 1.39
CA ALA A 129 42.56 26.34 0.43
C ALA A 129 43.13 27.77 0.46
N GLU A 130 42.28 28.79 0.53
CA GLU A 130 42.68 30.20 0.64
C GLU A 130 43.44 30.50 1.93
N MET A 131 42.97 30.02 3.08
CA MET A 131 43.67 30.24 4.36
C MET A 131 45.08 29.65 4.33
N LYS A 132 45.24 28.44 3.79
CA LYS A 132 46.56 27.82 3.66
C LYS A 132 47.44 28.59 2.68
N LEU A 133 46.90 29.02 1.55
CA LEU A 133 47.63 29.83 0.58
C LEU A 133 48.10 31.16 1.21
N GLN A 134 47.25 31.86 1.95
CA GLN A 134 47.60 33.09 2.65
C GLN A 134 48.70 32.86 3.71
N ALA A 135 48.66 31.73 4.44
CA ALA A 135 49.71 31.36 5.38
C ALA A 135 51.05 31.15 4.67
N LEU A 136 51.07 30.41 3.55
CA LEU A 136 52.28 30.21 2.74
C LEU A 136 52.83 31.53 2.18
N MET A 137 51.96 32.40 1.68
CA MET A 137 52.32 33.74 1.19
C MET A 137 52.92 34.62 2.30
N SER A 138 52.35 34.55 3.51
CA SER A 138 52.88 35.24 4.69
C SER A 138 54.26 34.72 5.07
N GLU A 139 54.44 33.40 5.10
CA GLU A 139 55.74 32.76 5.36
C GLU A 139 56.79 33.17 4.33
N PHE A 140 56.46 33.16 3.04
CA PHE A 140 57.35 33.64 1.98
C PHE A 140 57.72 35.12 2.18
N SER A 141 56.72 35.97 2.45
CA SER A 141 56.95 37.40 2.65
C SER A 141 57.83 37.68 3.87
N ALA A 142 57.70 36.88 4.93
CA ALA A 142 58.54 36.94 6.12
C ALA A 142 60.01 36.57 5.84
N MET A 143 60.30 35.79 4.79
CA MET A 143 61.67 35.53 4.37
C MET A 143 62.34 36.80 3.80
N GLY A 144 61.57 37.75 3.24
CA GLY A 144 62.11 39.03 2.76
C GLY A 144 63.15 38.88 1.66
N VAL A 145 63.05 37.82 0.85
CA VAL A 145 63.99 37.51 -0.24
C VAL A 145 63.36 37.92 -1.56
N ASN A 146 64.13 38.61 -2.41
CA ASN A 146 63.73 38.89 -3.79
C ASN A 146 64.32 37.83 -4.73
N LEU A 147 63.47 37.02 -5.36
CA LEU A 147 63.89 35.94 -6.26
C LEU A 147 64.55 36.45 -7.57
N ASN A 148 64.43 37.73 -7.88
CA ASN A 148 65.07 38.37 -9.04
C ASN A 148 66.50 38.86 -8.77
N VAL A 149 66.95 38.82 -7.51
CA VAL A 149 68.28 39.27 -7.12
C VAL A 149 69.20 38.06 -6.91
N LYS A 150 70.40 38.10 -7.48
CA LYS A 150 71.39 37.04 -7.30
C LYS A 150 71.85 36.97 -5.84
N PRO A 151 71.77 35.81 -5.16
CA PRO A 151 72.15 35.71 -3.75
C PRO A 151 73.67 35.78 -3.57
N ARG A 152 74.11 36.22 -2.40
CA ARG A 152 75.50 36.08 -1.95
C ARG A 152 75.77 34.65 -1.49
N CYS A 153 77.00 34.18 -1.69
CA CYS A 153 77.36 32.81 -1.29
C CYS A 153 77.28 32.64 0.24
N GLY A 154 76.79 31.48 0.69
CA GLY A 154 76.62 31.16 2.11
C GLY A 154 75.15 31.22 2.56
N LYS A 155 74.87 31.81 3.72
CA LYS A 155 73.53 31.83 4.34
C LYS A 155 72.45 32.50 3.47
N ASP A 156 72.82 33.54 2.72
CA ASP A 156 71.90 34.23 1.82
C ASP A 156 71.45 33.34 0.65
N GLN A 157 72.33 32.44 0.20
CA GLN A 157 72.02 31.46 -0.84
C GLN A 157 71.06 30.37 -0.33
N GLU A 158 71.25 29.86 0.88
CA GLU A 158 70.32 28.90 1.51
C GLU A 158 68.92 29.51 1.70
N LYS A 159 68.89 30.78 2.14
CA LYS A 159 67.65 31.55 2.30
C LYS A 159 66.96 31.78 0.96
N PHE A 160 67.73 32.04 -0.10
CA PHE A 160 67.22 32.19 -1.46
C PHE A 160 66.56 30.92 -1.98
N TYR A 161 67.22 29.76 -1.85
CA TYR A 161 66.63 28.50 -2.31
C TYR A 161 65.42 28.07 -1.48
N SER A 162 65.43 28.35 -0.17
CA SER A 162 64.25 28.15 0.68
C SER A 162 63.07 29.00 0.23
N ALA A 163 63.30 30.29 -0.05
CA ALA A 163 62.27 31.18 -0.58
C ALA A 163 61.76 30.72 -1.94
N LYS A 164 62.65 30.28 -2.84
CA LYS A 164 62.27 29.75 -4.15
C LYS A 164 61.38 28.50 -4.01
N SER A 165 61.79 27.53 -3.20
CA SER A 165 60.99 26.34 -2.94
C SER A 165 59.62 26.69 -2.34
N LYS A 166 59.55 27.71 -1.49
CA LYS A 166 58.31 28.18 -0.89
C LYS A 166 57.39 28.85 -1.92
N TYR A 167 57.96 29.63 -2.84
CA TYR A 167 57.23 30.18 -3.97
C TYR A 167 56.66 29.09 -4.87
N ASP A 168 57.44 28.05 -5.18
CA ASP A 168 56.97 26.91 -5.98
C ASP A 168 55.83 26.15 -5.27
N GLU A 169 55.88 26.03 -3.94
CA GLU A 169 54.79 25.50 -3.12
C GLU A 169 53.53 26.38 -3.20
N ILE A 170 53.68 27.70 -3.11
CA ILE A 170 52.56 28.67 -3.26
C ILE A 170 51.93 28.55 -4.64
N TYR A 171 52.76 28.53 -5.69
CA TYR A 171 52.28 28.47 -7.08
C TYR A 171 51.51 27.16 -7.33
N SER A 172 52.10 26.02 -6.98
CA SER A 172 51.45 24.72 -7.16
C SER A 172 50.17 24.57 -6.35
N TRP A 173 50.12 25.13 -5.12
CA TRP A 173 48.89 25.14 -4.32
C TRP A 173 47.81 26.03 -4.95
N ALA A 174 48.19 27.20 -5.47
CA ALA A 174 47.26 28.09 -6.17
C ALA A 174 46.71 27.46 -7.45
N GLU A 175 47.54 26.77 -8.24
CA GLU A 175 47.14 26.03 -9.45
C GLU A 175 46.17 24.89 -9.11
N ALA A 176 46.52 24.04 -8.14
CA ALA A 176 45.73 22.88 -7.73
C ALA A 176 44.30 23.25 -7.26
N HIS A 177 44.13 24.45 -6.70
CA HIS A 177 42.85 24.95 -6.20
C HIS A 177 42.23 26.06 -7.08
N SER A 178 42.76 26.30 -8.30
CA SER A 178 42.26 27.33 -9.22
C SER A 178 42.25 28.76 -8.64
N LEU A 179 43.14 29.05 -7.70
CA LEU A 179 43.26 30.34 -7.00
C LEU A 179 44.23 31.31 -7.70
N GLU A 180 44.88 30.90 -8.79
CA GLU A 180 45.90 31.66 -9.52
C GLU A 180 45.42 33.06 -9.92
N LYS A 181 44.20 33.16 -10.47
CA LYS A 181 43.62 34.45 -10.89
C LYS A 181 43.41 35.40 -9.73
N LYS A 182 42.97 34.86 -8.57
CA LYS A 182 42.69 35.65 -7.37
C LYS A 182 43.99 36.21 -6.77
N TYR A 183 45.06 35.42 -6.78
CA TYR A 183 46.36 35.78 -6.21
C TYR A 183 47.41 36.16 -7.25
N GLN A 184 46.98 36.46 -8.49
CA GLN A 184 47.85 36.72 -9.62
C GLN A 184 48.88 37.83 -9.33
N ASN A 185 48.47 38.90 -8.64
CA ASN A 185 49.37 40.00 -8.28
C ASN A 185 50.55 39.50 -7.44
N PHE A 186 50.29 38.65 -6.44
CA PHE A 186 51.37 38.11 -5.61
C PHE A 186 52.26 37.17 -6.41
N LEU A 187 51.68 36.27 -7.20
CA LEU A 187 52.43 35.32 -8.01
C LEU A 187 53.32 36.06 -9.02
N PHE A 188 52.75 36.98 -9.79
CA PHE A 188 53.46 37.75 -10.81
C PHE A 188 54.62 38.58 -10.25
N HIS A 189 54.42 39.27 -9.12
CA HIS A 189 55.47 40.13 -8.55
C HIS A 189 56.60 39.35 -7.85
N ASN A 190 56.33 38.14 -7.39
CA ASN A 190 57.32 37.33 -6.68
C ASN A 190 57.94 36.23 -7.56
N GLN A 191 57.43 36.04 -8.77
CA GLN A 191 58.02 35.12 -9.75
C GLN A 191 59.46 35.52 -10.09
N GLN A 192 60.33 34.51 -10.20
CA GLN A 192 61.67 34.69 -10.74
C GLN A 192 61.58 34.95 -12.25
N SER A 193 61.73 36.21 -12.64
CA SER A 193 61.82 36.65 -14.04
C SER A 193 63.23 36.50 -14.63
N VAL A 194 64.25 36.52 -13.76
CA VAL A 194 65.67 36.40 -14.16
C VAL A 194 66.25 35.10 -13.64
N ILE A 195 66.66 34.20 -14.55
CA ILE A 195 67.34 32.96 -14.18
C ILE A 195 68.74 33.29 -13.67
N THR A 196 68.95 33.19 -12.37
CA THR A 196 70.25 33.43 -11.71
C THR A 196 70.96 32.12 -11.41
N PHE A 197 72.11 31.89 -12.07
CA PHE A 197 72.99 30.75 -11.80
C PHE A 197 74.14 31.15 -10.86
N GLY A 198 74.36 30.33 -9.83
CA GLY A 198 75.41 30.54 -8.83
C GLY A 198 75.15 31.73 -7.90
N CYS A 199 76.16 32.08 -7.10
CA CYS A 199 76.09 33.14 -6.11
C CYS A 199 77.18 34.20 -6.35
N VAL A 200 76.99 35.39 -5.78
CA VAL A 200 78.03 36.43 -5.76
C VAL A 200 78.96 36.15 -4.58
N LYS A 201 80.28 36.11 -4.83
CA LYS A 201 81.27 35.94 -3.75
C LYS A 201 81.25 37.17 -2.84
N ASN A 202 81.36 36.97 -1.53
CA ASN A 202 81.57 38.07 -0.59
C ASN A 202 82.99 38.61 -0.80
N GLU A 203 83.13 39.83 -1.32
CA GLU A 203 84.42 40.51 -1.33
C GLU A 203 84.81 40.84 0.12
N ALA A 204 85.75 40.08 0.67
CA ALA A 204 86.34 40.39 1.96
C ALA A 204 87.32 41.55 1.79
N GLY A 205 86.93 42.74 2.27
CA GLY A 205 87.83 43.80 2.73
C GLY A 205 88.81 44.39 1.72
N ALA A 206 88.44 45.51 1.10
CA ALA A 206 89.42 46.55 0.81
C ALA A 206 89.75 47.27 2.13
N SER A 207 90.80 46.83 2.83
CA SER A 207 91.49 47.68 3.80
C SER A 207 92.13 48.83 3.04
N ALA A 208 91.60 50.04 3.19
CA ALA A 208 92.27 51.25 2.73
C ALA A 208 93.33 51.68 3.78
N PRO A 209 94.50 52.19 3.35
CA PRO A 209 95.51 52.77 4.23
C PRO A 209 95.05 54.08 4.89
#